data_AF-A0A101GSV8-F1
#
_entry.id   AF-A0A101GSV8-F1
#
_cell.length_a   1.000
_cell.length_b   1.000
_cell.length_c   1.000
_cell.angle_alpha   90.00
_cell.angle_beta   90.00
_cell.angle_gamma   90.00
#
_symmetry.space_group_name_H-M   'P 1'
#
loop_
_entity.id
_entity.type
_entity.pdbx_description
1 polymer ?
#
loop_
_entity_poly.entity_id
_entity_poly.type
_entity_poly.pdbx_seq_one_letter_code
_entity_poly.pdbx_strand_id
1 'polypeptide(L)'
;LPDHYVKKYYAKTVCLHIWDCISLHNGSLNITPGAWYSWWNGNKVEGDRVFQTSESEDGNMPLFIRENAIVPLCPEPPSFIPDRSLKALEIMVPLTGEAQGEVVEYFDRESLLAYDVVFTLQGNYIRGRITQKNKGRVPSEYKPPETLKILVNHSIQNVEFSTAAREFSVQPDPGRKSWTLVTVNDAVLPLEFKLW
;
A
#
# COMPACT_ATOMS: atom_id res chain seq x y z
N LEU A 1 -36.14 0.53 25.70
CA LEU A 1 -34.83 -0.10 25.46
C LEU A 1 -35.07 -1.29 24.54
N PRO A 2 -34.79 -1.17 23.23
CA PRO A 2 -34.74 -2.34 22.36
C PRO A 2 -33.32 -2.56 21.82
N ASP A 3 -32.84 -3.77 22.06
CA ASP A 3 -32.16 -4.64 21.11
C ASP A 3 -30.88 -4.13 20.43
N HIS A 4 -29.77 -4.35 21.15
CA HIS A 4 -28.65 -5.18 20.69
C HIS A 4 -28.44 -5.30 19.16
N TYR A 5 -28.13 -4.18 18.50
CA TYR A 5 -27.38 -4.21 17.24
C TYR A 5 -25.89 -4.46 17.52
N VAL A 6 -25.56 -5.66 17.99
CA VAL A 6 -24.21 -6.19 17.80
C VAL A 6 -24.11 -6.62 16.33
N LYS A 7 -24.01 -5.63 15.43
CA LYS A 7 -23.53 -5.90 14.07
C LYS A 7 -22.07 -6.27 14.22
N LYS A 8 -21.80 -7.58 14.25
CA LYS A 8 -20.50 -8.13 13.94
C LYS A 8 -20.16 -7.70 12.51
N TYR A 9 -19.57 -6.53 12.37
CA TYR A 9 -18.85 -6.17 11.17
C TYR A 9 -17.61 -7.05 11.16
N TYR A 10 -17.75 -8.22 10.52
CA TYR A 10 -16.59 -8.81 9.90
C TYR A 10 -16.12 -7.75 8.91
N ALA A 11 -15.06 -7.01 9.25
CA ALA A 11 -14.16 -6.57 8.21
C ALA A 11 -13.70 -7.84 7.52
N LYS A 12 -14.48 -8.24 6.52
CA LYS A 12 -13.99 -8.98 5.39
C LYS A 12 -12.96 -8.03 4.81
N THR A 13 -11.74 -8.24 5.28
CA THR A 13 -10.54 -7.50 5.00
C THR A 13 -10.65 -6.95 3.59
N VAL A 14 -10.78 -5.64 3.44
CA VAL A 14 -10.51 -5.01 2.15
C VAL A 14 -8.98 -4.93 2.02
N CYS A 15 -8.37 -6.11 2.08
CA CYS A 15 -7.05 -6.47 1.58
C CYS A 15 -7.30 -7.30 0.32
N LEU A 16 -8.08 -6.77 -0.62
CA LEU A 16 -8.31 -7.42 -1.91
C LEU A 16 -7.15 -7.05 -2.85
N HIS A 17 -5.99 -7.59 -2.50
CA HIS A 17 -4.87 -8.03 -3.35
C HIS A 17 -3.72 -8.60 -2.48
N ILE A 18 -3.96 -8.89 -1.18
CA ILE A 18 -3.09 -9.73 -0.34
C ILE A 18 -3.54 -11.20 -0.47
N TRP A 19 -3.77 -11.68 -1.70
CA TRP A 19 -4.11 -13.09 -1.96
C TRP A 19 -2.91 -13.92 -2.39
N ASP A 20 -1.75 -13.29 -2.47
CA ASP A 20 -0.51 -13.91 -2.87
C ASP A 20 0.42 -14.13 -1.65
N CYS A 21 -0.09 -14.01 -0.42
CA CYS A 21 0.69 -14.32 0.78
C CYS A 21 0.62 -15.82 1.09
N ILE A 22 1.72 -16.51 0.83
CA ILE A 22 1.84 -17.97 1.02
C ILE A 22 2.44 -18.23 2.41
N SER A 23 1.75 -19.01 3.25
CA SER A 23 2.21 -19.46 4.58
C SER A 23 2.62 -20.93 4.55
N LEU A 24 3.57 -21.33 5.41
CA LEU A 24 4.33 -22.56 5.31
C LEU A 24 3.97 -23.72 6.24
N HIS A 25 4.21 -24.93 5.73
CA HIS A 25 4.64 -26.10 6.48
C HIS A 25 6.16 -26.29 6.32
N ASN A 26 6.90 -26.46 7.42
CA ASN A 26 8.31 -26.91 7.48
C ASN A 26 9.37 -26.06 6.72
N GLY A 27 9.31 -24.72 6.79
CA GLY A 27 10.43 -23.85 6.38
C GLY A 27 10.77 -23.78 4.88
N SER A 28 9.93 -24.35 4.01
CA SER A 28 10.16 -24.37 2.55
C SER A 28 8.92 -23.91 1.76
N LEU A 29 9.06 -22.83 0.98
CA LEU A 29 7.98 -22.10 0.31
C LEU A 29 7.99 -22.34 -1.19
N ASN A 30 6.90 -22.88 -1.72
CA ASN A 30 6.72 -22.90 -3.16
C ASN A 30 6.14 -21.55 -3.60
N ILE A 31 6.99 -20.71 -4.20
CA ILE A 31 6.63 -19.36 -4.64
C ILE A 31 6.29 -19.44 -6.14
N THR A 32 5.11 -18.95 -6.54
CA THR A 32 4.70 -18.98 -7.96
C THR A 32 5.59 -18.09 -8.82
N PRO A 33 5.67 -18.32 -10.15
CA PRO A 33 6.47 -17.48 -11.04
C PRO A 33 6.25 -15.98 -10.89
N GLY A 34 7.33 -15.20 -11.03
CA GLY A 34 7.37 -13.74 -10.88
C GLY A 34 8.38 -13.28 -9.84
N ALA A 35 8.53 -11.97 -9.68
CA ALA A 35 9.34 -11.40 -8.61
C ALA A 35 8.52 -11.19 -7.33
N TRP A 36 9.16 -11.47 -6.20
CA TRP A 36 8.60 -11.39 -4.87
C TRP A 36 9.54 -10.62 -3.95
N TYR A 37 8.98 -9.97 -2.94
CA TYR A 37 9.73 -9.14 -2.00
C TYR A 37 9.38 -9.57 -0.58
N SER A 38 10.39 -9.93 0.21
CA SER A 38 10.17 -10.26 1.63
C SER A 38 9.62 -9.04 2.35
N TRP A 39 8.53 -9.22 3.09
CA TRP A 39 7.88 -8.17 3.87
C TRP A 39 8.84 -7.55 4.89
N TRP A 40 9.70 -8.37 5.46
CA TRP A 40 10.51 -8.02 6.62
C TRP A 40 11.75 -7.21 6.25
N ASN A 41 12.44 -7.60 5.18
CA ASN A 41 13.73 -7.02 4.80
C ASN A 41 13.71 -6.35 3.40
N GLY A 42 12.62 -6.50 2.64
CA GLY A 42 12.48 -5.91 1.30
C GLY A 42 13.30 -6.57 0.20
N ASN A 43 14.01 -7.67 0.49
CA ASN A 43 14.84 -8.39 -0.47
C ASN A 43 13.99 -9.06 -1.53
N LYS A 44 14.48 -9.01 -2.77
CA LYS A 44 13.86 -9.67 -3.92
C LYS A 44 14.15 -11.17 -3.90
N VAL A 45 13.15 -11.97 -4.20
CA VAL A 45 13.20 -13.42 -4.41
C VAL A 45 12.53 -13.72 -5.75
N GLU A 46 13.19 -14.47 -6.62
CA GLU A 46 12.57 -15.00 -7.83
C GLU A 46 11.67 -16.19 -7.47
N GLY A 47 10.47 -16.24 -8.06
CA GLY A 47 9.53 -17.35 -7.94
C GLY A 47 9.88 -18.54 -8.83
N ASP A 48 8.90 -19.43 -9.03
CA ASP A 48 9.00 -20.71 -9.76
C ASP A 48 10.04 -21.67 -9.15
N ARG A 49 10.21 -21.59 -7.83
CA ARG A 49 11.14 -22.42 -7.07
C ARG A 49 10.67 -22.62 -5.64
N VAL A 50 11.21 -23.66 -5.02
CA VAL A 50 11.13 -23.85 -3.58
C VAL A 50 12.16 -22.92 -2.93
N PHE A 51 11.68 -21.91 -2.22
CA PHE A 51 12.48 -20.99 -1.44
C PHE A 51 12.61 -21.49 0.00
N GLN A 52 13.83 -21.51 0.54
CA GLN A 52 14.06 -21.88 1.94
C GLN A 52 14.02 -20.61 2.78
N THR A 53 13.12 -20.57 3.75
CA THR A 53 12.94 -19.41 4.62
C THR A 53 13.76 -19.56 5.89
N SER A 54 14.24 -18.45 6.46
CA SER A 54 14.88 -18.45 7.78
C SER A 54 14.20 -17.43 8.71
N GLU A 55 14.10 -17.76 10.00
CA GLU A 55 13.53 -16.83 11.00
C GLU A 55 14.33 -15.51 11.08
N SER A 56 15.65 -15.59 10.90
CA SER A 56 16.54 -14.42 10.93
C SER A 56 16.34 -13.44 9.79
N GLU A 57 15.91 -13.91 8.62
CA GLU A 57 15.75 -13.05 7.42
C GLU A 57 14.28 -12.78 7.12
N ASP A 58 13.42 -13.79 7.24
CA ASP A 58 12.02 -13.77 6.83
C ASP A 58 11.05 -13.77 8.02
N GLY A 59 11.56 -13.57 9.23
CA GLY A 59 10.78 -13.55 10.47
C GLY A 59 10.13 -14.90 10.81
N ASN A 60 9.44 -14.91 11.95
CA ASN A 60 8.78 -16.12 12.46
C ASN A 60 7.57 -16.53 11.60
N MET A 61 7.08 -15.62 10.76
CA MET A 61 6.04 -15.85 9.77
C MET A 61 6.52 -15.30 8.41
N PRO A 62 7.07 -16.17 7.54
CA PRO A 62 7.51 -15.75 6.22
C PRO A 62 6.35 -15.12 5.43
N LEU A 63 6.57 -13.90 4.97
CA LEU A 63 5.57 -13.11 4.28
C LEU A 63 6.24 -12.42 3.09
N PHE A 64 5.67 -12.62 1.90
CA PHE A 64 6.19 -12.07 0.67
C PHE A 64 5.10 -11.29 -0.05
N ILE A 65 5.51 -10.22 -0.71
CA ILE A 65 4.67 -9.36 -1.54
C ILE A 65 5.09 -9.56 -2.99
N ARG A 66 4.14 -9.82 -3.87
CA ARG A 66 4.42 -9.93 -5.29
C ARG A 66 4.77 -8.57 -5.91
N GLU A 67 5.60 -8.58 -6.94
CA GLU A 67 5.83 -7.41 -7.78
C GLU A 67 4.52 -6.80 -8.28
N ASN A 68 4.55 -5.48 -8.47
CA ASN A 68 3.46 -4.65 -8.95
C ASN A 68 2.18 -4.67 -8.09
N ALA A 69 2.26 -5.17 -6.86
CA ALA A 69 1.17 -5.04 -5.90
C ALA A 69 1.00 -3.59 -5.42
N ILE A 70 -0.24 -3.20 -5.13
CA ILE A 70 -0.56 -1.98 -4.37
C ILE A 70 -0.92 -2.41 -2.95
N VAL A 71 -0.05 -2.11 -2.00
CA VAL A 71 -0.24 -2.54 -0.60
C VAL A 71 -0.48 -1.32 0.28
N PRO A 72 -1.72 -1.08 0.75
CA PRO A 72 -1.97 -0.05 1.73
C PRO A 72 -1.40 -0.45 3.09
N LEU A 73 -0.66 0.46 3.68
CA LEU A 73 -0.17 0.40 5.04
C LEU A 73 -0.93 1.45 5.85
N CYS A 74 -1.60 1.00 6.90
CA CYS A 74 -2.28 1.88 7.85
C CYS A 74 -1.37 1.99 9.08
N PRO A 75 -0.50 3.02 9.18
CA PRO A 75 0.42 3.16 10.31
C PRO A 75 -0.32 3.44 11.62
N GLU A 76 -1.55 3.91 11.54
CA GLU A 76 -2.45 4.07 12.68
C GLU A 76 -3.36 2.84 12.79
N PRO A 77 -3.61 2.31 14.01
CA PRO A 77 -4.59 1.25 14.17
C PRO A 77 -5.92 1.75 13.59
N PRO A 78 -6.54 1.01 12.66
CA PRO A 78 -7.75 1.46 12.00
C PRO A 78 -8.80 1.73 13.07
N SER A 79 -9.19 3.00 13.21
CA SER A 79 -10.33 3.35 14.04
C SER A 79 -11.54 2.83 13.29
N PHE A 80 -12.07 1.68 13.71
CA PHE A 80 -13.29 1.07 13.16
C PHE A 80 -14.56 1.92 13.35
N ILE A 81 -14.40 3.21 13.62
CA ILE A 81 -15.46 4.14 13.97
C ILE A 81 -15.69 5.07 12.78
N PRO A 82 -16.94 5.23 12.32
CA PRO A 82 -17.34 6.09 11.19
C PRO A 82 -17.02 7.60 11.33
N ASP A 83 -16.15 7.98 12.26
CA ASP A 83 -15.93 9.37 12.68
C ASP A 83 -14.45 9.79 12.65
N ARG A 84 -13.54 8.96 12.13
CA ARG A 84 -12.11 9.30 12.02
C ARG A 84 -11.55 8.93 10.66
N SER A 85 -11.19 9.94 9.89
CA SER A 85 -10.36 9.78 8.71
C SER A 85 -8.94 9.39 9.09
N LEU A 86 -8.25 8.69 8.18
CA LEU A 86 -6.84 8.41 8.33
C LEU A 86 -6.07 9.73 8.39
N LYS A 87 -5.16 9.89 9.35
CA LYS A 87 -4.23 11.03 9.30
C LYS A 87 -3.17 10.83 8.22
N ALA A 88 -2.69 9.60 8.10
CA ALA A 88 -1.71 9.22 7.11
C ALA A 88 -2.13 7.94 6.40
N LEU A 89 -1.99 7.94 5.07
CA LEU A 89 -2.08 6.75 4.25
C LEU A 89 -0.69 6.45 3.68
N GLU A 90 -0.20 5.24 3.93
CA GLU A 90 1.04 4.76 3.33
C GLU A 90 0.73 3.69 2.29
N ILE A 91 1.43 3.72 1.16
CA ILE A 91 1.23 2.80 0.04
C ILE A 91 2.60 2.24 -0.34
N MET A 92 2.76 0.93 -0.19
CA MET A 92 3.94 0.20 -0.64
C MET A 92 3.69 -0.34 -2.05
N VAL A 93 4.65 -0.09 -2.95
CA VAL A 93 4.59 -0.48 -4.36
C VAL A 93 5.93 -1.11 -4.78
N PRO A 94 6.08 -2.45 -4.69
CA PRO A 94 7.21 -3.16 -5.27
C PRO A 94 7.12 -3.16 -6.80
N LEU A 95 7.56 -2.09 -7.46
CA LEU A 95 7.37 -1.88 -8.89
C LEU A 95 8.43 -2.63 -9.71
N THR A 96 8.02 -3.24 -10.82
CA THR A 96 8.93 -3.74 -11.88
C THR A 96 8.48 -3.31 -13.27
N GLY A 97 7.21 -2.95 -13.45
CA GLY A 97 6.68 -2.43 -14.72
C GLY A 97 5.50 -1.50 -14.48
N GLU A 98 4.33 -2.07 -14.22
CA GLU A 98 3.10 -1.31 -13.98
C GLU A 98 2.33 -1.92 -12.81
N ALA A 99 1.96 -1.10 -11.85
CA ALA A 99 1.14 -1.46 -10.69
C ALA A 99 -0.15 -0.64 -10.71
N GLN A 100 -1.29 -1.32 -10.56
CA GLN A 100 -2.61 -0.69 -10.48
C GLN A 100 -3.45 -1.39 -9.41
N GLY A 101 -4.18 -0.60 -8.64
CA GLY A 101 -5.08 -1.14 -7.62
C GLY A 101 -5.94 -0.07 -6.95
N GLU A 102 -6.79 -0.53 -6.03
CA GLU A 102 -7.67 0.32 -5.23
C GLU A 102 -7.27 0.20 -3.75
N VAL A 103 -7.02 1.33 -3.10
CA VAL A 103 -6.83 1.41 -1.64
C VAL A 103 -8.15 1.84 -1.01
N VAL A 104 -8.82 0.95 -0.30
CA VAL A 104 -10.13 1.24 0.29
C VAL A 104 -9.97 1.77 1.71
N GLU A 105 -10.43 3.00 1.93
CA GLU A 105 -10.44 3.62 3.25
C GLU A 105 -11.76 3.34 3.98
N TYR A 106 -12.88 3.35 3.26
CA TYR A 106 -14.19 3.07 3.85
C TYR A 106 -15.11 2.34 2.88
N PHE A 107 -15.84 1.36 3.38
CA PHE A 107 -16.82 0.59 2.63
C PHE A 107 -17.94 0.12 3.53
N ASP A 108 -19.18 0.39 3.12
CA ASP A 108 -20.38 -0.19 3.71
C ASP A 108 -21.32 -0.72 2.61
N ARG A 109 -22.60 -0.96 2.94
CA ARG A 109 -23.57 -1.49 1.97
C ARG A 109 -23.90 -0.51 0.83
N GLU A 110 -23.80 0.79 1.08
CA GLU A 110 -24.27 1.85 0.19
C GLU A 110 -23.13 2.74 -0.31
N SER A 111 -21.99 2.70 0.36
CA SER A 111 -20.92 3.68 0.22
C SER A 111 -19.55 3.04 0.09
N LEU A 112 -18.72 3.65 -0.75
CA LEU A 112 -17.30 3.32 -0.94
C LEU A 112 -16.53 4.64 -0.98
N LEU A 113 -15.44 4.67 -0.24
CA LEU A 113 -14.39 5.64 -0.35
C LEU A 113 -13.08 4.86 -0.55
N ALA A 114 -12.44 5.10 -1.67
CA ALA A 114 -11.20 4.46 -2.04
C ALA A 114 -10.28 5.43 -2.79
N TYR A 115 -9.05 5.01 -3.03
CA TYR A 115 -8.10 5.66 -3.90
C TYR A 115 -7.75 4.73 -5.05
N ASP A 116 -7.99 5.18 -6.28
CA ASP A 116 -7.44 4.54 -7.47
C ASP A 116 -5.96 4.90 -7.56
N VAL A 117 -5.10 3.89 -7.59
CA VAL A 117 -3.64 4.04 -7.53
C VAL A 117 -3.03 3.40 -8.78
N VAL A 118 -2.21 4.15 -9.50
CA VAL A 118 -1.49 3.68 -10.69
C VAL A 118 -0.04 4.14 -10.62
N PHE A 119 0.89 3.23 -10.87
CA PHE A 119 2.32 3.48 -11.01
C PHE A 119 2.84 2.80 -12.28
N THR A 120 3.65 3.50 -13.07
CA THR A 120 4.25 2.97 -14.29
C THR A 120 5.71 3.35 -14.36
N LEU A 121 6.59 2.37 -14.46
CA LEU A 121 8.01 2.56 -14.73
C LEU A 121 8.21 2.91 -16.21
N GLN A 122 8.74 4.09 -16.50
CA GLN A 122 8.97 4.62 -17.84
C GLN A 122 10.46 4.95 -18.03
N GLY A 123 11.23 3.94 -18.43
CA GLY A 123 12.68 4.09 -18.59
C GLY A 123 13.35 4.31 -17.23
N ASN A 124 13.78 5.54 -16.95
CA ASN A 124 14.49 5.91 -15.73
C ASN A 124 13.65 6.66 -14.70
N TYR A 125 12.35 6.85 -14.95
CA TYR A 125 11.46 7.49 -13.99
C TYR A 125 10.18 6.69 -13.79
N ILE A 126 9.53 6.89 -12.65
CA ILE A 126 8.23 6.31 -12.31
C ILE A 126 7.19 7.41 -12.44
N ARG A 127 6.16 7.18 -13.26
CA ARG A 127 4.95 8.02 -13.26
C ARG A 127 3.95 7.42 -12.29
N GLY A 128 3.34 8.26 -11.45
CA GLY A 128 2.28 7.81 -10.56
C GLY A 128 1.06 8.73 -10.57
N ARG A 129 -0.10 8.15 -10.28
CA ARG A 129 -1.38 8.83 -10.14
C ARG A 129 -2.17 8.21 -8.99
N ILE A 130 -2.67 9.06 -8.10
CA ILE A 130 -3.57 8.69 -7.01
C ILE A 130 -4.82 9.56 -7.12
N THR A 131 -5.99 8.94 -7.24
CA THR A 131 -7.27 9.65 -7.38
C THR A 131 -8.28 9.16 -6.36
N GLN A 132 -8.97 10.07 -5.68
CA GLN A 132 -10.05 9.68 -4.77
C GLN A 132 -11.28 9.22 -5.55
N LYS A 133 -11.83 8.08 -5.15
CA LYS A 133 -13.04 7.46 -5.71
C LYS A 133 -14.11 7.34 -4.64
N ASN A 134 -15.25 8.00 -4.89
CA ASN A 134 -16.40 8.01 -4.00
C ASN A 134 -17.60 7.37 -4.69
N LYS A 135 -18.30 6.48 -3.99
CA LYS A 135 -19.62 5.96 -4.37
C LYS A 135 -20.53 6.05 -3.16
N GLY A 136 -21.79 6.42 -3.36
CA GLY A 136 -22.76 6.54 -2.27
C GLY A 136 -22.52 7.76 -1.38
N ARG A 137 -22.89 7.64 -0.10
CA ARG A 137 -22.82 8.73 0.88
C ARG A 137 -21.61 8.55 1.78
N VAL A 138 -20.51 9.20 1.43
CA VAL A 138 -19.36 9.34 2.33
C VAL A 138 -19.78 10.14 3.57
N PRO A 139 -19.36 9.77 4.79
CA PRO A 139 -19.62 10.55 6.00
C PRO A 139 -19.25 12.03 5.84
N SER A 140 -20.07 12.94 6.37
CA SER A 140 -19.85 14.40 6.23
C SER A 140 -18.59 14.88 6.92
N GLU A 141 -18.14 14.14 7.92
CA GLU A 141 -16.98 14.42 8.76
C GLU A 141 -15.67 13.90 8.14
N TYR A 142 -15.77 13.15 7.03
CA TYR A 142 -14.60 12.62 6.34
C TYR A 142 -13.70 13.75 5.80
N LYS A 143 -12.40 13.59 6.04
CA LYS A 143 -11.31 14.40 5.51
C LYS A 143 -10.30 13.48 4.82
N PRO A 144 -9.77 13.83 3.63
CA PRO A 144 -8.65 13.11 3.06
C PRO A 144 -7.44 13.06 4.01
N PRO A 145 -6.57 12.05 3.89
CA PRO A 145 -5.36 11.94 4.69
C PRO A 145 -4.47 13.16 4.51
N GLU A 146 -4.04 13.72 5.63
CA GLU A 146 -3.14 14.87 5.68
C GLU A 146 -1.76 14.50 5.12
N THR A 147 -1.35 13.25 5.28
CA THR A 147 -0.07 12.73 4.80
C THR A 147 -0.25 11.53 3.88
N LEU A 148 0.32 11.61 2.68
CA LEU A 148 0.52 10.45 1.80
C LEU A 148 1.97 10.01 1.85
N LYS A 149 2.19 8.72 2.08
CA LYS A 149 3.50 8.08 2.08
C LYS A 149 3.56 7.05 0.96
N ILE A 150 4.55 7.17 0.10
CA ILE A 150 4.74 6.28 -1.05
C ILE A 150 6.07 5.57 -0.87
N LEU A 151 6.03 4.25 -0.66
CA LEU A 151 7.19 3.41 -0.45
C LEU A 151 7.43 2.55 -1.69
N VAL A 152 8.48 2.85 -2.43
CA VAL A 152 8.82 2.16 -3.70
C VAL A 152 10.18 1.48 -3.60
N ASN A 153 10.34 0.33 -4.26
CA ASN A 153 11.60 -0.45 -4.33
C ASN A 153 12.65 0.14 -5.30
N HIS A 154 12.70 1.46 -5.41
CA HIS A 154 13.63 2.19 -6.28
C HIS A 154 14.34 3.27 -5.48
N SER A 155 15.60 3.57 -5.83
CA SER A 155 16.31 4.73 -5.30
C SER A 155 15.83 5.99 -6.01
N ILE A 156 15.08 6.83 -5.29
CA ILE A 156 14.54 8.08 -5.82
C ILE A 156 15.38 9.24 -5.29
N GLN A 157 15.79 10.15 -6.18
CA GLN A 157 16.55 11.34 -5.82
C GLN A 157 15.71 12.60 -5.94
N ASN A 158 14.74 12.61 -6.86
CA ASN A 158 13.93 13.76 -7.17
C ASN A 158 12.46 13.37 -7.36
N VAL A 159 11.59 14.35 -7.08
CA VAL A 159 10.15 14.22 -7.26
C VAL A 159 9.63 15.48 -7.91
N GLU A 160 8.77 15.29 -8.91
CA GLU A 160 8.00 16.36 -9.54
C GLU A 160 6.51 16.05 -9.40
N PHE A 161 5.75 16.97 -8.83
CA PHE A 161 4.30 16.89 -8.78
C PHE A 161 3.70 17.76 -9.89
N SER A 162 2.80 17.17 -10.68
CA SER A 162 2.03 17.91 -11.69
C SER A 162 0.84 18.63 -11.08
N THR A 163 0.39 18.20 -9.89
CA THR A 163 -0.60 18.90 -9.07
C THR A 163 0.06 19.54 -7.84
N ALA A 164 -0.61 20.52 -7.23
CA ALA A 164 -0.03 21.25 -6.11
C ALA A 164 0.19 20.31 -4.90
N ALA A 165 1.46 20.04 -4.58
CA ALA A 165 1.88 19.51 -3.30
C ALA A 165 2.52 20.64 -2.50
N ARG A 166 2.13 20.82 -1.23
CA ARG A 166 2.65 21.92 -0.41
C ARG A 166 4.07 21.65 0.07
N GLU A 167 4.30 20.45 0.57
CA GLU A 167 5.58 20.03 1.13
C GLU A 167 5.79 18.53 0.87
N PHE A 168 7.02 18.15 0.56
CA PHE A 168 7.39 16.75 0.39
C PHE A 168 8.81 16.47 0.88
N SER A 169 9.08 15.20 1.20
CA SER A 169 10.42 14.69 1.51
C SER A 169 10.68 13.36 0.81
N VAL A 170 11.95 13.08 0.57
CA VAL A 170 12.43 11.84 -0.06
C VAL A 170 13.53 11.29 0.84
N GLN A 171 13.37 10.06 1.31
CA GLN A 171 14.34 9.42 2.18
C GLN A 171 14.48 7.94 1.85
N PRO A 172 15.70 7.38 1.87
CA PRO A 172 15.88 5.93 1.84
C PRO A 172 15.10 5.27 2.97
N ASP A 173 14.52 4.10 2.71
CA ASP A 173 13.92 3.30 3.78
C ASP A 173 15.03 2.74 4.68
N PRO A 174 14.97 2.96 6.01
CA PRO A 174 16.03 2.52 6.92
C PRO A 174 16.12 1.00 7.06
N GLY A 175 15.04 0.26 6.77
CA GLY A 175 14.98 -1.19 6.93
C GLY A 175 15.22 -1.97 5.65
N ARG A 176 15.14 -1.32 4.48
CA ARG A 176 15.13 -1.99 3.17
C ARG A 176 16.07 -1.32 2.18
N LYS A 177 17.09 -2.06 1.74
CA LYS A 177 18.06 -1.58 0.76
C LYS A 177 17.37 -1.30 -0.58
N SER A 178 17.68 -0.16 -1.20
CA SER A 178 17.11 0.30 -2.48
C SER A 178 15.64 0.70 -2.46
N TRP A 179 15.00 0.75 -1.30
CA TRP A 179 13.67 1.31 -1.15
C TRP A 179 13.75 2.79 -0.77
N THR A 180 12.79 3.58 -1.27
CA THR A 180 12.67 5.00 -0.96
C THR A 180 11.26 5.31 -0.51
N LEU A 181 11.16 6.05 0.59
CA LEU A 181 9.93 6.62 1.10
C LEU A 181 9.82 8.08 0.63
N VAL A 182 8.76 8.37 -0.11
CA VAL A 182 8.34 9.72 -0.48
C VAL A 182 7.18 10.11 0.42
N THR A 183 7.32 11.19 1.19
CA THR A 183 6.26 11.72 2.04
C THR A 183 5.72 13.00 1.42
N VAL A 184 4.41 13.13 1.31
CA VAL A 184 3.71 14.30 0.77
C VAL A 184 2.71 14.78 1.83
N ASN A 185 2.85 16.02 2.26
CA ASN A 185 1.93 16.65 3.21
C ASN A 185 0.91 17.51 2.46
N ASP A 186 -0.33 17.51 2.96
CA ASP A 186 -1.47 18.24 2.40
C ASP A 186 -1.66 17.96 0.90
N ALA A 187 -1.57 16.69 0.51
CA ALA A 187 -1.69 16.29 -0.89
C ALA A 187 -3.07 16.64 -1.45
N VAL A 188 -3.11 17.39 -2.56
CA VAL A 188 -4.35 17.67 -3.28
C VAL A 188 -4.60 16.53 -4.26
N LEU A 189 -5.77 15.89 -4.14
CA LEU A 189 -6.19 14.83 -5.06
C LEU A 189 -7.00 15.39 -6.24
N PRO A 190 -6.77 14.91 -7.49
CA PRO A 190 -5.83 13.85 -7.87
C PRO A 190 -4.35 14.27 -7.70
N LEU A 191 -3.53 13.36 -7.19
CA LEU A 191 -2.09 13.54 -7.09
C LEU A 191 -1.43 12.87 -8.29
N GLU A 192 -0.73 13.66 -9.10
CA GLU A 192 0.04 13.17 -10.24
C GLU A 192 1.52 13.54 -10.05
N PHE A 193 2.41 12.58 -10.25
CA PHE A 193 3.83 12.77 -9.97
C PHE A 193 4.76 11.96 -10.86
N LYS A 194 6.02 12.36 -10.86
CA LYS A 194 7.15 11.64 -11.43
C LYS A 194 8.27 11.50 -10.39
N LEU A 195 8.87 10.32 -10.31
CA LEU A 195 9.98 9.99 -9.40
C LEU A 195 11.19 9.54 -10.23
N TRP A 196 12.38 10.08 -9.98
CA TRP A 196 13.63 9.66 -10.66
C TRP A 196 14.88 9.81 -9.79
#